data_AF-A0A7L9BDZ1-F1
#
_entry.id   AF-A0A7L9BDZ1-F1
#
_cell.length_a   1.000
_cell.length_b   1.000
_cell.length_c   1.000
_cell.angle_alpha   90.00
_cell.angle_beta   90.00
_cell.angle_gamma   90.00
#
_symmetry.space_group_name_H-M   'P 1'
#
loop_
_entity.id
_entity.type
_entity.pdbx_description
1 polymer ?
#
loop_
_entity_poly.entity_id
_entity_poly.type
_entity_poly.pdbx_seq_one_letter_code
_entity_poly.pdbx_strand_id
1 'polypeptide(L)' 'MTPSTIRYKPRPRNDEPVRQQLRQFAELYTRWGFWMMYYRLRALHYTDNHKRIYRIYTEMKLNL' A
#
# COMPACT_ATOMS: atom_id res chain seq x y z
N MET A 1 36.88 -19.09 -12.82
CA MET A 1 35.70 -19.31 -11.96
C MET A 1 34.97 -17.97 -11.83
N THR A 2 33.82 -17.80 -12.45
CA THR A 2 33.02 -16.57 -12.38
C THR A 2 32.14 -16.60 -11.12
N PRO A 3 32.15 -15.56 -10.27
CA PRO A 3 31.25 -15.51 -9.13
C PRO A 3 29.82 -15.30 -9.63
N SER A 4 28.98 -16.33 -9.53
CA SER A 4 27.56 -16.26 -9.85
C SER A 4 26.85 -15.38 -8.82
N THR A 5 26.77 -14.07 -9.08
CA THR A 5 26.02 -13.14 -8.24
C THR A 5 24.53 -13.26 -8.58
N ILE A 6 23.77 -13.96 -7.74
CA ILE A 6 22.30 -13.97 -7.86
C ILE A 6 21.78 -12.58 -7.51
N ARG A 7 21.37 -11.80 -8.51
CA ARG A 7 20.67 -10.52 -8.29
C ARG A 7 19.26 -10.82 -7.82
N TYR A 8 18.89 -10.32 -6.64
CA TYR A 8 17.52 -10.37 -6.15
C TYR A 8 16.59 -9.66 -7.15
N LYS A 9 15.68 -10.43 -7.76
CA LYS A 9 14.58 -9.89 -8.56
C LYS A 9 13.39 -9.65 -7.62
N PRO A 10 13.04 -8.39 -7.32
CA PRO A 10 11.86 -8.12 -6.50
C PRO A 10 10.63 -8.66 -7.23
N ARG A 11 9.95 -9.64 -6.62
CA ARG A 11 8.66 -10.09 -7.13
C ARG A 11 7.63 -8.98 -6.86
N PRO A 12 6.95 -8.45 -7.88
CA PRO A 12 5.87 -7.50 -7.64
C PRO A 12 4.77 -8.23 -6.88
N ARG A 13 4.58 -7.87 -5.61
CA ARG A 13 3.46 -8.36 -4.82
C ARG A 13 2.22 -7.59 -5.28
N ASN A 14 1.10 -8.27 -5.41
CA ASN A 14 -0.13 -7.64 -5.88
C ASN A 14 -0.59 -6.56 -4.88
N ASP A 15 -0.47 -5.30 -5.27
CA ASP A 15 -0.87 -4.12 -4.49
C ASP A 15 -2.35 -3.75 -4.71
N GLU A 16 -3.01 -4.39 -5.68
CA GLU A 16 -4.39 -4.13 -6.08
C GLU A 16 -5.42 -4.21 -4.93
N PRO A 17 -5.39 -5.21 -4.01
CA PRO A 17 -6.36 -5.23 -2.92
C PRO A 17 -6.24 -4.03 -2.00
N VAL A 18 -5.02 -3.55 -1.71
CA VAL A 18 -4.80 -2.35 -0.89
C VAL A 18 -5.28 -1.11 -1.64
N ARG A 19 -5.02 -1.02 -2.95
CA ARG A 19 -5.50 0.08 -3.80
C ARG A 19 -7.03 0.17 -3.85
N GLN A 20 -7.73 -0.96 -3.93
CA GLN A 20 -9.19 -0.95 -3.92
C GLN A 20 -9.74 -0.49 -2.57
N GLN A 21 -9.20 -0.99 -1.46
CA GLN A 21 -9.63 -0.56 -0.12
C GLN A 21 -9.37 0.93 0.13
N LEU A 22 -8.19 1.44 -0.26
CA LEU A 22 -7.89 2.87 -0.13
C LEU A 22 -8.83 3.75 -0.97
N ARG A 23 -9.20 3.30 -2.19
CA ARG A 23 -10.23 3.97 -3.02
C ARG A 23 -11.57 4.02 -2.31
N GLN A 24 -12.04 2.89 -1.79
CA GLN A 24 -13.31 2.82 -1.05
C GLN A 24 -13.30 3.74 0.17
N PHE A 25 -12.19 3.80 0.92
CA PHE A 25 -12.10 4.70 2.07
C PHE A 25 -12.05 6.18 1.68
N ALA A 26 -11.41 6.52 0.55
CA ALA A 26 -11.40 7.90 0.05
C ALA A 26 -12.80 8.35 -0.38
N GLU A 27 -13.59 7.46 -1.00
CA GLU A 27 -14.98 7.74 -1.39
C GLU A 27 -15.92 7.84 -0.18
N LEU A 28 -15.82 6.91 0.78
CA LEU A 28 -16.68 6.88 1.96
C LEU A 28 -16.32 7.96 2.99
N TYR A 29 -15.04 8.33 3.08
CA TYR A 29 -14.51 9.16 4.15
C TYR A 29 -13.54 10.23 3.63
N THR A 30 -14.07 11.25 2.96
CA THR A 30 -13.29 12.36 2.38
C THR A 30 -12.45 13.14 3.41
N ARG A 31 -12.82 13.12 4.69
CA ARG A 31 -12.09 13.79 5.78
C ARG A 31 -10.98 12.94 6.39
N TRP A 32 -10.87 11.66 6.03
CA TRP A 32 -9.89 10.76 6.64
C TRP A 32 -8.51 10.99 6.04
N GLY A 33 -7.53 11.27 6.90
CA GLY A 33 -6.13 11.27 6.53
C GLY A 33 -5.55 9.85 6.45
N PHE A 34 -4.32 9.75 5.95
CA PHE A 34 -3.58 8.50 5.79
C PHE A 34 -3.61 7.59 7.03
N TRP A 35 -3.36 8.13 8.22
CA TRP A 35 -3.29 7.33 9.45
C TRP A 35 -4.62 6.65 9.79
N MET A 36 -5.76 7.32 9.57
CA MET A 36 -7.08 6.72 9.80
C MET A 36 -7.34 5.55 8.85
N MET A 37 -7.01 5.74 7.57
CA MET A 37 -7.11 4.66 6.56
C MET A 37 -6.16 3.50 6.89
N TYR A 38 -4.95 3.79 7.34
CA TYR A 38 -3.97 2.77 7.76
C TYR A 38 -4.48 1.95 8.96
N TYR A 39 -5.00 2.59 9.99
CA TYR A 39 -5.57 1.88 11.13
C TYR A 39 -6.78 1.03 10.73
N ARG A 40 -7.62 1.52 9.81
CA ARG A 40 -8.73 0.73 9.26
C ARG A 40 -8.25 -0.49 8.49
N LEU A 41 -7.21 -0.36 7.68
CA LEU A 41 -6.57 -1.49 7.00
C LEU A 41 -6.01 -2.52 8.02
N ARG A 42 -5.41 -2.06 9.12
CA ARG A 42 -4.95 -2.96 10.19
C ARG A 42 -6.10 -3.71 10.85
N ALA A 43 -7.26 -3.07 11.04
CA ALA A 43 -8.46 -3.72 11.54
C ALA A 43 -9.03 -4.76 10.56
N LEU A 44 -8.82 -4.57 9.25
CA LEU A 44 -9.15 -5.55 8.20
C LEU A 44 -8.07 -6.64 8.01
N HIS A 45 -7.18 -6.82 9.00
CA HIS A 45 -6.11 -7.81 8.99
C HIS A 45 -5.05 -7.64 7.87
N TYR A 46 -4.91 -6.44 7.29
CA TYR A 46 -3.77 -6.15 6.42
C TYR A 46 -2.49 -6.04 7.25
N THR A 47 -1.54 -6.93 7.00
CA THR A 47 -0.24 -6.96 7.69
C THR A 47 0.85 -6.14 6.99
N ASP A 48 0.50 -5.44 5.90
CA ASP A 48 1.46 -4.64 5.15
C ASP A 48 2.03 -3.49 5.99
N ASN A 49 3.32 -3.22 5.78
CA ASN A 49 4.03 -2.14 6.45
C ASN A 49 3.40 -0.78 6.06
N HIS A 50 3.27 0.13 7.02
CA HIS A 50 2.77 1.49 6.79
C HIS A 50 3.55 2.21 5.68
N LYS A 51 4.88 1.97 5.55
CA LYS A 51 5.68 2.54 4.46
C LYS A 51 5.18 2.14 3.06
N ARG A 52 4.75 0.89 2.90
CA ARG A 52 4.21 0.39 1.62
C ARG A 52 2.84 0.96 1.34
N ILE A 53 1.96 0.96 2.36
CA ILE A 53 0.62 1.54 2.22
C ILE A 53 0.73 3.03 1.91
N TYR A 54 1.67 3.75 2.52
CA TYR A 54 1.96 5.15 2.24
C TYR A 54 2.43 5.37 0.79
N ARG A 55 3.31 4.51 0.28
CA ARG A 55 3.72 4.54 -1.13
C ARG A 55 2.52 4.39 -2.07
N ILE A 56 1.67 3.38 -1.82
CA ILE A 56 0.46 3.12 -2.61
C ILE A 56 -0.51 4.31 -2.52
N TYR A 57 -0.75 4.84 -1.32
CA TYR A 57 -1.60 6.02 -1.09
C TYR A 57 -1.10 7.25 -1.87
N THR A 58 0.22 7.45 -1.90
CA THR A 58 0.85 8.55 -2.64
C THR A 58 0.79 8.33 -4.16
N GLU A 59 1.02 7.10 -4.63
CA GLU A 59 0.87 6.70 -6.04
C GLU A 59 -0.56 6.93 -6.55
N MET A 60 -1.56 6.69 -5.70
CA MET A 60 -2.97 6.89 -6.04
C MET A 60 -3.38 8.37 -6.10
N LYS A 61 -2.52 9.30 -5.69
CA LYS A 61 -2.80 10.75 -5.66
C LYS A 61 -4.19 11.09 -5.09
N LEU A 62 -4.60 10.38 -4.03
CA LEU A 62 -5.89 10.60 -3.37
C LEU A 62 -5.99 11.97 -2.67
N ASN A 63 -4.88 12.72 -2.62
CA ASN A 63 -4.84 14.15 -2.33
C ASN A 63 -4.32 14.88 -3.58
N LEU A 64 -5.24 15.47 -4.34
CA LEU A 64 -5.03 16.67 -5.15
C LEU A 64 -6.21 17.61 -4.89
#